data_AF-A0A7W1NF77-F1
#
_entry.id   AF-A0A7W1NF77-F1
#
_cell.length_a   1.000
_cell.length_b   1.000
_cell.length_c   1.000
_cell.angle_alpha   90.00
_cell.angle_beta   90.00
_cell.angle_gamma   90.00
#
_symmetry.space_group_name_H-M   'P 1'
#
loop_
_entity.id
_entity.type
_entity.pdbx_description
1 polymer ?
#
loop_
_entity_poly.entity_id
_entity_poly.type
_entity_poly.pdbx_seq_one_letter_code
_entity_poly.pdbx_strand_id
1 'polypeptide(L)' 'MAAKPRARFLIHPSIDSLVQRIAEIGAKTPADEVAALRESCRGKIRSYPIESYLRSSTDPVAARTRYDIVARFAAGN' A
#
# COMPACT_ATOMS: atom_id res chain seq x y z
N MET A 1 -8.17 12.79 -33.75
CA MET A 1 -9.09 11.96 -32.94
C MET A 1 -8.54 11.88 -31.52
N ALA A 2 -9.30 12.36 -30.54
CA ALA A 2 -8.87 12.51 -29.15
C ALA A 2 -8.71 11.14 -28.46
N ALA A 3 -7.54 10.90 -27.87
CA ALA A 3 -7.30 9.74 -27.01
C ALA A 3 -8.19 9.87 -25.76
N LYS A 4 -9.19 8.98 -25.63
CA LYS A 4 -10.03 8.89 -24.44
C LYS A 4 -9.12 8.63 -23.22
N PRO A 5 -9.16 9.46 -22.16
CA PRO A 5 -8.36 9.23 -20.98
C PRO A 5 -8.83 7.91 -20.35
N ARG A 6 -7.89 6.96 -20.22
CA ARG A 6 -8.10 5.69 -19.54
C ARG A 6 -8.65 6.01 -18.15
N ALA A 7 -9.86 5.54 -17.86
CA ALA A 7 -10.39 5.54 -16.51
C ALA A 7 -9.34 4.87 -15.63
N ARG A 8 -8.60 5.66 -14.85
CA ARG A 8 -7.78 5.18 -13.76
C ARG A 8 -8.80 4.60 -12.79
N PHE A 9 -9.11 3.32 -12.92
CA PHE A 9 -9.78 2.58 -11.87
C PHE A 9 -9.02 2.96 -10.59
N LEU A 10 -9.69 3.65 -9.68
CA LEU A 10 -9.21 3.91 -8.33
C LEU A 10 -9.21 2.57 -7.61
N ILE A 11 -8.38 1.64 -8.07
CA ILE A 11 -8.11 0.39 -7.39
C ILE A 11 -7.32 0.82 -6.19
N HIS A 12 -8.00 0.92 -5.04
CA HIS A 12 -7.31 1.10 -3.77
C HIS A 12 -6.25 -0.01 -3.69
N PRO A 13 -4.95 0.34 -3.66
CA PRO A 13 -3.90 -0.65 -3.75
C PRO A 13 -4.07 -1.67 -2.63
N SER A 14 -3.87 -2.95 -2.96
CA SER A 14 -3.85 -4.03 -1.96
C SER A 14 -2.66 -3.85 -1.03
N ILE A 15 -2.71 -4.45 0.17
CA ILE A 15 -1.56 -4.46 1.08
C ILE A 15 -0.31 -5.00 0.36
N ASP A 16 -0.46 -6.04 -0.46
CA ASP A 16 0.63 -6.61 -1.27
C ASP A 16 1.24 -5.58 -2.24
N SER A 17 0.40 -4.85 -2.99
CA SER A 17 0.85 -3.81 -3.90
C SER A 17 1.52 -2.64 -3.16
N LEU A 18 1.06 -2.31 -1.96
CA LEU A 18 1.72 -1.29 -1.13
C LEU A 18 3.09 -1.76 -0.66
N VAL A 19 3.25 -3.02 -0.26
CA VAL A 19 4.55 -3.60 0.09
C VAL A 19 5.51 -3.55 -1.09
N GLN A 20 5.07 -3.93 -2.29
CA GLN A 20 5.90 -3.85 -3.50
C GLN A 20 6.35 -2.41 -3.75
N ARG A 21 5.42 -1.45 -3.72
CA ARG A 21 5.75 -0.03 -3.91
C ARG A 21 6.70 0.51 -2.85
N ILE A 22 6.58 0.06 -1.59
CA ILE A 22 7.51 0.42 -0.50
C ILE A 22 8.91 -0.14 -0.79
N ALA A 23 9.01 -1.39 -1.27
CA ALA A 23 10.28 -2.00 -1.63
C ALA A 23 10.94 -1.31 -2.84
N GLU A 24 10.15 -0.68 -3.71
CA GLU A 24 10.64 0.13 -4.83
C GLU A 24 11.08 1.54 -4.42
N ILE A 25 10.81 1.99 -3.18
CA ILE A 25 11.30 3.27 -2.69
C ILE A 25 12.82 3.19 -2.54
N GLY A 26 13.52 4.00 -3.33
CA GLY A 26 14.97 4.15 -3.25
C GLY A 26 15.36 5.57 -2.87
N ALA A 27 16.67 5.80 -2.72
CA ALA A 27 17.22 7.12 -2.40
C ALA A 27 16.89 8.22 -3.44
N LYS A 28 16.41 7.84 -4.63
CA LYS A 28 16.02 8.75 -5.71
C LYS A 28 14.50 9.02 -5.76
N THR A 29 13.70 8.37 -4.92
CA THR A 29 12.26 8.59 -4.89
C THR A 29 11.98 9.96 -4.28
N PRO A 30 11.21 10.84 -4.96
CA PRO A 30 10.92 12.16 -4.43
C PRO A 30 10.09 12.07 -3.15
N ALA A 31 10.39 12.97 -2.20
CA ALA A 31 9.74 12.99 -0.88
C ALA A 31 8.21 13.14 -0.97
N ASP A 32 7.72 13.82 -2.01
CA ASP A 32 6.29 13.98 -2.29
C ASP A 32 5.61 12.64 -2.61
N GLU A 33 6.26 11.79 -3.44
CA GLU A 33 5.73 10.46 -3.75
C GLU A 33 5.77 9.53 -2.52
N VAL A 34 6.83 9.63 -1.71
CA VAL A 34 6.93 8.91 -0.44
C VAL A 34 5.80 9.33 0.51
N ALA A 35 5.50 10.63 0.59
CA ALA A 35 4.41 11.16 1.40
C ALA A 35 3.04 10.69 0.90
N ALA A 36 2.79 10.74 -0.42
CA ALA A 36 1.56 10.27 -1.04
C ALA A 36 1.35 8.75 -0.84
N LEU A 37 2.42 7.96 -0.95
CA LEU A 37 2.38 6.52 -0.66
C LEU A 37 2.13 6.26 0.82
N ARG A 38 2.73 7.04 1.72
CA ARG A 38 2.50 6.94 3.17
C ARG A 38 1.04 7.25 3.52
N GLU A 39 0.45 8.27 2.91
CA GLU A 39 -0.98 8.58 3.08
C GLU A 39 -1.86 7.45 2.56
N SER A 40 -1.53 6.88 1.39
CA SER A 40 -2.23 5.72 0.83
C SER A 40 -2.17 4.51 1.77
N CYS A 41 -1.01 4.25 2.39
CA CYS A 41 -0.83 3.19 3.38
C CYS A 41 -1.72 3.42 4.62
N ARG A 42 -1.72 4.65 5.17
CA ARG A 42 -2.58 5.03 6.30
C ARG A 42 -4.05 4.83 5.98
N GLY A 43 -4.50 5.29 4.82
CA GLY A 43 -5.88 5.12 4.37
C GLY A 43 -6.27 3.66 4.25
N LYS A 44 -5.38 2.80 3.72
CA LYS A 44 -5.63 1.37 3.58
C LYS A 44 -5.72 0.65 4.93
N ILE A 45 -4.78 0.89 5.84
CA ILE A 45 -4.78 0.28 7.19
C ILE A 45 -6.02 0.69 7.98
N ARG A 46 -6.45 1.95 7.86
CA ARG A 46 -7.66 2.45 8.55
C ARG A 46 -8.93 1.82 8.00
N SER A 47 -8.99 1.57 6.69
CA SER A 47 -10.18 1.03 6.02
C SER A 47 -10.21 -0.50 6.00
N TYR A 48 -9.05 -1.14 6.15
CA TYR A 48 -8.90 -2.58 6.05
C TYR A 48 -7.97 -3.08 7.15
N PRO A 49 -8.52 -3.33 8.37
CA PRO A 49 -7.72 -3.71 9.52
C PRO A 49 -7.08 -5.08 9.34
N ILE A 50 -6.01 -5.34 10.09
CA ILE A 50 -5.21 -6.56 10.01
C ILE A 50 -6.05 -7.83 10.14
N GLU A 51 -7.07 -7.83 11.00
CA GLU A 51 -7.94 -8.99 11.21
C GLU A 51 -8.71 -9.38 9.95
N SER A 52 -9.20 -8.40 9.18
CA SER A 52 -9.87 -8.65 7.90
C SER A 52 -8.88 -9.19 6.87
N TYR A 53 -7.67 -8.65 6.84
CA TYR A 53 -6.63 -9.12 5.93
C TYR A 53 -6.17 -10.55 6.22
N LEU A 54 -5.97 -10.87 7.50
CA LEU A 54 -5.55 -12.20 7.95
C LEU A 54 -6.59 -13.28 7.62
N ARG A 55 -7.89 -12.99 7.77
CA ARG A 55 -8.96 -13.94 7.43
C ARG A 55 -9.01 -14.30 5.95
N SER A 56 -8.56 -13.40 5.08
CA SER A 56 -8.54 -13.60 3.63
C SER A 56 -7.23 -14.20 3.11
N SER A 57 -6.25 -14.48 3.97
CA SER A 57 -4.94 -14.97 3.56
C SER A 57 -4.77 -16.46 3.84
N THR A 58 -4.10 -17.15 2.91
CA THR A 58 -3.74 -18.58 3.06
C THR A 58 -2.54 -18.78 3.97
N ASP A 59 -1.72 -17.74 4.17
CA ASP A 59 -0.56 -17.74 5.06
C ASP A 59 -0.64 -16.55 6.04
N PRO A 60 -1.14 -16.76 7.28
CA PRO A 60 -1.36 -15.67 8.23
C PRO A 60 -0.05 -15.04 8.72
N VAL A 61 1.07 -15.77 8.70
CA VAL A 61 2.37 -15.25 9.14
C VAL A 61 2.92 -14.26 8.10
N ALA A 62 2.98 -14.66 6.84
CA ALA A 62 3.43 -13.81 5.75
C ALA A 62 2.49 -12.62 5.52
N ALA A 63 1.18 -12.81 5.70
CA ALA A 63 0.21 -11.72 5.66
C ALA A 63 0.46 -10.70 6.78
N ARG A 64 0.72 -11.17 8.01
CA ARG A 64 1.06 -10.28 9.12
C ARG A 64 2.33 -9.48 8.84
N THR A 65 3.37 -10.11 8.33
CA THR A 65 4.61 -9.43 7.94
C THR A 65 4.37 -8.35 6.89
N ARG A 66 3.61 -8.66 5.83
CA ARG A 66 3.26 -7.69 4.78
C ARG A 66 2.49 -6.50 5.36
N TYR A 67 1.53 -6.77 6.24
CA TYR A 67 0.77 -5.72 6.91
C TYR A 67 1.66 -4.85 7.81
N ASP A 68 2.57 -5.46 8.57
CA ASP A 68 3.48 -4.77 9.46
C ASP A 68 4.42 -3.81 8.71
N ILE A 69 4.95 -4.23 7.55
CA ILE A 69 5.76 -3.37 6.67
C ILE A 69 4.98 -2.11 6.29
N VAL A 70 3.74 -2.26 5.83
CA VAL A 70 2.87 -1.13 5.45
C VAL A 70 2.55 -0.26 6.67
N ALA A 71 2.30 -0.86 7.83
CA ALA A 71 1.99 -0.15 9.07
C ALA A 71 3.16 0.66 9.61
N ARG A 72 4.37 0.10 9.59
CA ARG A 72 5.59 0.80 10.01
C ARG A 72 5.90 1.95 9.06
N PHE A 73 5.80 1.70 7.75
CA PHE A 73 5.99 2.75 6.75
C PHE A 73 4.96 3.89 6.89
N ALA A 74 3.70 3.55 7.16
CA ALA A 74 2.63 4.50 7.46
C ALA A 74 2.90 5.32 8.74
N ALA A 75 3.43 4.69 9.78
CA ALA A 75 3.79 5.34 11.04
C ALA A 75 4.98 6.30 10.90
N GLY A 76 5.80 6.12 9.87
CA GLY A 76 7.01 6.92 9.63
C GLY A 76 8.26 6.39 10.32
N ASN A 77 8.26 5.09 10.66
CA ASN A 77 9.42 4.34 11.08
C ASN A 77 10.25 3.86 9.89
#